data_AF-A0A6A6WSY8-F1
#
_entry.id   AF-A0A6A6WSY8-F1
#
_cell.length_a   1.000
_cell.length_b   1.000
_cell.length_c   1.000
_cell.angle_alpha   90.00
_cell.angle_beta   90.00
_cell.angle_gamma   90.00
#
_symmetry.space_group_name_H-M   'P 1'
#
loop_
_entity.id
_entity.type
_entity.pdbx_description
1 polymer ?
#
loop_
_entity_poly.entity_id
_entity_poly.type
_entity_poly.pdbx_seq_one_letter_code
_entity_poly.pdbx_strand_id
1 'polypeptide(L)'
;VSFNAKPGAKIALVSKTGSGKSSILNLLFQCYNVNEGSITIDGQDVRSVTLRSLREAFGIVQQSPALFNISIRENVRYGRLEASDIDGRLFFLL
;
A
#
# COMPACT_ATOMS: atom_id res chain seq x y z
N VAL A 1 12.79 13.75 -4.95
CA VAL A 1 11.37 14.13 -4.76
C VAL A 1 11.11 14.15 -3.27
N SER A 2 10.50 15.21 -2.75
CA SER A 2 10.26 15.35 -1.31
C SER A 2 8.87 15.94 -1.06
N PHE A 3 8.10 15.31 -0.16
CA PHE A 3 6.81 15.81 0.31
C PHE A 3 6.51 15.19 1.68
N ASN A 4 5.59 15.80 2.42
CA ASN A 4 5.17 15.32 3.74
C ASN A 4 3.64 15.21 3.80
N ALA A 5 3.15 14.14 4.41
CA ALA A 5 1.74 13.87 4.60
C ALA A 5 1.41 13.85 6.09
N LYS A 6 0.57 14.78 6.55
CA LYS A 6 0.12 14.77 7.96
C LYS A 6 -0.92 13.66 8.19
N PRO A 7 -0.99 13.08 9.39
CA PRO A 7 -2.04 12.13 9.75
C PRO A 7 -3.45 12.69 9.42
N GLY A 8 -4.29 11.86 8.81
CA GLY A 8 -5.65 12.24 8.40
C GLY A 8 -5.75 13.12 7.14
N ALA A 9 -4.63 13.52 6.53
CA ALA A 9 -4.66 14.30 5.29
C ALA A 9 -5.10 13.45 4.10
N LYS A 10 -5.88 14.05 3.19
CA LYS A 10 -6.16 13.50 1.85
C LYS A 10 -5.22 14.17 0.87
N ILE A 11 -4.38 13.39 0.20
CA ILE A 11 -3.36 13.88 -0.72
C ILE A 11 -3.56 13.21 -2.07
N ALA A 12 -3.43 13.98 -3.14
CA ALA A 12 -3.48 13.48 -4.51
C ALA A 12 -2.13 13.73 -5.19
N LEU A 13 -1.57 12.68 -5.80
CA LEU A 13 -0.39 12.79 -6.65
C LEU A 13 -0.81 12.76 -8.12
N VAL A 14 -0.78 13.92 -8.78
CA VAL A 14 -1.24 14.07 -10.17
C VAL A 14 -0.04 14.36 -11.08
N SER A 15 0.09 13.59 -12.16
CA SER A 15 1.12 13.83 -13.18
C SER A 15 0.78 13.07 -14.47
N LYS A 16 1.53 13.33 -15.54
CA LYS A 16 1.41 12.60 -16.82
C LYS A 16 1.78 11.12 -16.66
N THR A 17 1.31 10.26 -17.56
CA THR A 17 1.74 8.85 -17.61
C THR A 17 3.26 8.77 -17.74
N GLY A 18 3.88 7.82 -17.03
CA GLY A 18 5.35 7.65 -17.03
C GLY A 18 6.13 8.52 -16.04
N SER A 19 5.51 9.50 -15.37
CA SER A 19 6.22 10.37 -14.41
C SER A 19 6.56 9.72 -13.05
N GLY A 20 6.44 8.40 -12.91
CA GLY A 20 6.89 7.67 -11.72
C GLY A 20 5.92 7.59 -10.54
N LYS A 21 4.61 7.86 -10.73
CA LYS A 21 3.60 7.72 -9.65
C LYS A 21 3.57 6.32 -9.05
N SER A 22 3.48 5.30 -9.90
CA SER A 22 3.50 3.91 -9.48
C SER A 22 4.85 3.53 -8.87
N SER A 23 5.94 4.14 -9.33
CA SER A 23 7.28 3.95 -8.73
C SER A 23 7.34 4.48 -7.30
N ILE A 24 6.71 5.63 -7.00
CA ILE A 24 6.62 6.16 -5.63
C ILE A 24 5.85 5.20 -4.72
N LEU A 25 4.72 4.67 -5.20
CA LEU A 25 3.97 3.66 -4.44
C LEU A 25 4.84 2.40 -4.22
N ASN A 26 5.50 1.88 -5.25
CA ASN A 26 6.35 0.70 -5.13
C ASN A 26 7.53 0.90 -4.15
N LEU A 27 8.08 2.10 -4.03
CA LEU A 27 9.09 2.41 -3.01
C LEU A 27 8.47 2.48 -1.61
N LEU A 28 7.27 3.06 -1.46
CA LEU A 28 6.55 3.13 -0.19
C LEU A 28 6.19 1.74 0.36
N PHE A 29 5.82 0.80 -0.52
CA PHE A 29 5.54 -0.61 -0.19
C PHE A 29 6.80 -1.49 -0.10
N GLN A 30 7.98 -0.90 -0.27
CA GLN A 30 9.27 -1.59 -0.28
C GLN A 30 9.31 -2.76 -1.30
N CYS A 31 8.65 -2.59 -2.45
CA CYS A 31 8.84 -3.45 -3.62
C CYS A 31 10.21 -3.20 -4.28
N TYR A 32 10.78 -2.02 -4.08
CA TYR A 32 12.14 -1.65 -4.43
C TYR A 32 12.82 -0.91 -3.27
N ASN A 33 14.15 -0.93 -3.25
CA ASN A 33 14.94 -0.17 -2.28
C ASN A 33 15.15 1.27 -2.74
N VAL A 34 15.20 2.19 -1.77
CA VAL A 34 15.55 3.59 -1.99
C VAL A 34 17.07 3.70 -2.19
N ASN A 35 17.50 4.19 -3.35
CA ASN A 35 18.93 4.43 -3.63
C ASN A 35 19.49 5.63 -2.85
N GLU A 36 18.73 6.74 -2.80
CA GLU A 36 19.11 7.98 -2.13
C GLU A 36 17.93 8.60 -1.36
N GLY A 37 18.22 9.20 -0.20
CA GLY A 37 17.21 9.77 0.69
C GLY A 37 16.58 8.74 1.63
N SER A 38 15.36 9.03 2.09
CA SER A 38 14.60 8.17 3.01
C SER A 38 13.10 8.35 2.81
N ILE A 39 12.35 7.31 3.15
CA ILE A 39 10.89 7.35 3.30
C ILE A 39 10.62 6.99 4.75
N THR A 40 9.86 7.84 5.45
CA THR A 40 9.54 7.63 6.85
C THR A 40 8.04 7.58 7.08
N ILE A 41 7.61 6.74 8.01
CA ILE A 41 6.24 6.62 8.50
C ILE A 41 6.32 6.72 10.01
N ASP A 42 5.59 7.67 10.60
CA ASP A 42 5.65 7.97 12.03
C ASP A 42 7.10 8.14 12.57
N GLY A 43 7.97 8.74 11.74
CA GLY A 43 9.38 8.98 12.07
C GLY A 43 10.31 7.77 11.92
N GLN A 44 9.80 6.60 11.56
CA GLN A 44 10.61 5.39 11.32
C GLN A 44 10.91 5.23 9.84
N ASP A 45 12.16 4.94 9.47
CA ASP A 45 12.52 4.63 8.08
C ASP A 45 11.89 3.30 7.68
N VAL A 46 11.28 3.24 6.48
CA VAL A 46 10.67 2.00 5.99
C VAL A 46 11.67 0.84 5.86
N ARG A 47 12.98 1.14 5.76
CA ARG A 47 14.06 0.13 5.72
C ARG A 47 14.41 -0.45 7.09
N SER A 48 14.01 0.19 8.19
CA SER A 48 14.32 -0.25 9.55
C SER A 48 13.21 -1.07 10.20
N VAL A 49 12.08 -1.27 9.51
CA VAL A 49 10.93 -2.05 10.00
C VAL A 49 10.81 -3.37 9.23
N THR A 50 10.02 -4.31 9.75
CA THR A 50 9.76 -5.55 9.01
C THR A 50 8.80 -5.29 7.84
N LEU A 51 8.98 -5.99 6.72
CA LEU A 51 8.07 -5.94 5.59
C LEU A 51 6.62 -6.25 5.99
N ARG A 52 6.44 -7.19 6.93
CA ARG A 52 5.11 -7.56 7.44
C ARG A 52 4.44 -6.39 8.14
N SER A 53 5.10 -5.79 9.15
CA SER A 53 4.56 -4.64 9.89
C SER A 53 4.30 -3.44 8.98
N LEU A 54 5.18 -3.21 7.99
CA LEU A 54 5.01 -2.14 7.01
C LEU A 54 3.74 -2.36 6.18
N ARG A 55 3.57 -3.55 5.62
CA ARG A 55 2.43 -3.86 4.74
C ARG A 55 1.10 -3.96 5.49
N GLU A 56 1.10 -4.41 6.74
CA GLU A 56 -0.09 -4.42 7.60
C GLU A 56 -0.59 -2.98 7.91
N ALA A 57 0.27 -1.97 7.82
CA ALA A 57 -0.09 -0.57 8.02
C ALA A 57 -0.76 0.10 6.80
N PHE A 58 -0.77 -0.56 5.63
CA PHE A 58 -1.31 -0.01 4.40
C PHE A 58 -2.56 -0.74 3.91
N GLY A 59 -3.53 0.03 3.41
CA GLY A 59 -4.53 -0.45 2.46
C GLY A 59 -4.22 0.10 1.07
N ILE A 60 -4.13 -0.76 0.06
CA ILE A 60 -3.96 -0.36 -1.35
C ILE A 60 -5.17 -0.81 -2.15
N VAL A 61 -5.49 -0.05 -3.19
CA VAL A 61 -6.41 -0.45 -4.25
C VAL A 61 -5.61 -0.43 -5.55
N GLN A 62 -5.44 -1.60 -6.17
CA GLN A 62 -4.70 -1.71 -7.42
C GLN A 62 -5.44 -1.02 -8.56
N GLN A 63 -4.68 -0.46 -9.50
CA GLN A 63 -5.24 0.10 -10.74
C GLN A 63 -5.96 -0.97 -11.58
N SER A 64 -5.44 -2.20 -11.58
CA SER A 64 -6.06 -3.39 -12.17
C SER A 64 -6.11 -4.48 -11.10
N PRO A 65 -7.26 -4.70 -10.45
CA PRO A 65 -7.38 -5.70 -9.39
C PRO A 65 -7.22 -7.10 -9.97
N ALA A 66 -6.40 -7.93 -9.33
CA ALA A 66 -6.37 -9.35 -9.61
C ALA A 66 -7.53 -10.06 -8.86
N LEU A 67 -8.30 -10.87 -9.60
CA LEU A 67 -9.36 -11.70 -9.05
C LEU A 67 -8.99 -13.17 -9.23
N PHE A 68 -9.18 -13.95 -8.17
CA PHE A 68 -9.06 -15.39 -8.22
C PHE A 68 -10.35 -16.01 -8.75
N ASN A 69 -10.23 -17.18 -9.39
CA ASN A 69 -11.37 -17.96 -9.86
C ASN A 69 -12.09 -18.69 -8.70
N ILE A 70 -12.61 -17.90 -7.76
CA ILE A 70 -13.32 -18.28 -6.54
C ILE A 70 -14.50 -17.30 -6.37
N SER A 71 -15.34 -17.48 -5.34
CA SER A 71 -16.48 -16.58 -5.14
C SER A 71 -16.05 -15.13 -4.82
N ILE A 72 -16.96 -14.17 -5.02
CA ILE A 72 -16.74 -12.76 -4.65
C ILE A 72 -16.43 -12.64 -3.15
N ARG A 73 -17.15 -13.40 -2.31
CA ARG A 73 -16.92 -13.42 -0.86
C ARG A 73 -15.50 -13.85 -0.52
N GLU A 74 -15.00 -14.90 -1.17
CA GLU A 74 -13.65 -15.40 -0.94
C GLU A 74 -12.59 -14.43 -1.47
N ASN A 75 -12.81 -13.78 -2.61
CA ASN A 75 -11.94 -12.70 -3.10
C ASN A 75 -11.85 -11.52 -2.11
N VAL A 76 -12.96 -11.14 -1.47
CA VAL A 76 -12.98 -10.08 -0.44
C VAL A 76 -12.23 -10.53 0.83
N ARG A 77 -12.49 -11.76 1.30
CA ARG A 77 -11.82 -12.33 2.48
C ARG A 77 -10.32 -12.57 2.26
N TYR A 78 -9.86 -12.71 1.01
CA TYR A 78 -8.44 -12.92 0.70
C TYR A 78 -7.55 -11.83 1.30
N GLY A 79 -8.05 -10.59 1.38
CA GLY A 79 -7.31 -9.49 1.98
C GLY A 79 -7.01 -9.66 3.47
N ARG A 80 -7.85 -10.41 4.17
CA ARG A 80 -7.68 -10.71 5.59
C ARG A 80 -8.40 -12.03 5.88
N LEU A 81 -7.65 -13.12 5.82
CA LEU A 81 -8.19 -14.48 5.95
C LEU A 81 -8.96 -14.71 7.26
N GLU A 82 -8.54 -14.04 8.33
CA GLU A 82 -9.17 -14.07 9.65
C GLU A 82 -10.36 -13.09 9.79
N ALA A 83 -10.78 -12.42 8.72
CA ALA A 83 -11.91 -11.49 8.78
C ALA A 83 -13.22 -12.26 8.97
N SER A 84 -13.91 -11.95 10.08
CA SER A 84 -15.32 -12.28 10.22
C SER A 84 -16.14 -11.53 9.15
N ASP A 85 -17.32 -12.03 8.79
CA ASP A 85 -18.19 -11.42 7.77
C ASP A 85 -18.58 -9.94 8.04
N ILE A 86 -18.30 -9.43 9.25
CA ILE A 86 -18.64 -8.07 9.70
C ILE A 86 -17.47 -7.07 9.52
N ASP A 87 -16.25 -7.55 9.28
CA ASP A 87 -15.07 -6.67 9.22
C ASP A 87 -14.88 -6.09 7.80
N GLY A 88 -15.38 -4.87 7.58
CA GLY A 88 -15.33 -4.17 6.28
C GLY A 88 -13.95 -3.64 5.85
N ARG A 89 -12.85 -4.08 6.49
CA ARG A 89 -11.50 -3.68 6.11
C ARG A 89 -10.99 -4.54 4.95
N LEU A 90 -11.23 -4.08 3.73
CA LEU A 90 -10.59 -4.59 2.52
C LEU A 90 -9.09 -4.25 2.54
N PHE A 91 -8.25 -5.27 2.63
CA PHE A 91 -6.81 -5.18 2.38
C PHE A 91 -6.53 -5.85 1.04
N PHE A 92 -6.49 -5.13 -0.09
CA PHE A 92 -5.99 -5.78 -1.29
C PHE A 92 -4.48 -5.86 -1.20
N LEU A 93 -3.94 -7.06 -0.98
CA LEU A 93 -2.52 -7.33 -1.11
C LEU A 93 -2.35 -8.29 -2.27
N LEU A 94 -2.25 -7.71 -3.47
CA LEU A 94 -1.59 -8.23 -4.67
C LEU A 94 -0.91 -7.05 -5.36
#